data_AF-A0A6G0KQT3-F1
#
_entry.id   AF-A0A6G0KQT3-F1
#
_cell.length_a   1.000
_cell.length_b   1.000
_cell.length_c   1.000
_cell.angle_alpha   90.00
_cell.angle_beta   90.00
_cell.angle_gamma   90.00
#
_symmetry.space_group_name_H-M   'P 1'
#
loop_
_entity.id
_entity.type
_entity.pdbx_description
1 polymer ?
#
loop_
_entity_poly.entity_id
_entity_poly.type
_entity_poly.pdbx_seq_one_letter_code
_entity_poly.pdbx_strand_id
1 'polypeptide(L)'
;MLLPLDVLSIFLGSRYAPDTLGLSTDWQPNDGAVNTISMNQDYVGDLVEFDGVSEIGKWNQMTQLSGLDHLAVTGVTLLYQVLGIYEAHMELLYSLPVGSSSSRRLVTANSTVTAKLNSAIASLNMATASIQTQEDLETLYENPINTYAENYCANMLNTTLVNDTIATANATVEAATNTSINTDVSSTRMLRG
;
A
#
# COMPACT_ATOMS: atom_id res chain seq x y z
N MET A 1 -3.47 -1.87 -3.88
CA MET A 1 -2.33 -2.78 -3.65
C MET A 1 -2.14 -3.62 -4.91
N LEU A 2 -0.90 -3.87 -5.28
CA LEU A 2 -0.53 -4.78 -6.37
C LEU A 2 -0.93 -6.23 -6.03
N LEU A 3 -1.64 -6.89 -6.95
CA LEU A 3 -2.14 -8.26 -6.78
C LEU A 3 -1.12 -9.28 -6.22
N PRO A 4 0.19 -9.24 -6.61
CA PRO A 4 1.17 -10.15 -6.01
C PRO A 4 1.43 -9.94 -4.51
N LEU A 5 1.26 -8.71 -4.01
CA LEU A 5 1.47 -8.37 -2.61
C LEU A 5 0.23 -8.63 -1.75
N ASP A 6 -0.95 -8.81 -2.35
CA ASP A 6 -2.20 -9.06 -1.62
C ASP A 6 -2.10 -10.28 -0.69
N VAL A 7 -1.60 -11.41 -1.21
CA VAL A 7 -1.48 -12.66 -0.43
C VAL A 7 -0.48 -12.49 0.72
N LEU A 8 0.63 -11.80 0.47
CA LEU A 8 1.64 -11.52 1.49
C LEU A 8 1.10 -10.57 2.56
N SER A 9 0.35 -9.54 2.14
CA SER A 9 -0.28 -8.59 3.06
C SER A 9 -1.29 -9.27 3.97
N ILE A 10 -2.12 -10.17 3.42
CA ILE A 10 -3.08 -10.96 4.20
C ILE A 10 -2.34 -11.85 5.19
N PHE A 11 -1.27 -12.51 4.79
CA PHE A 11 -0.47 -13.35 5.68
C PHE A 11 0.16 -12.53 6.83
N LEU A 12 0.85 -11.43 6.51
CA LEU A 12 1.48 -10.55 7.50
C LEU A 12 0.45 -9.90 8.43
N GLY A 13 -0.71 -9.52 7.89
CA GLY A 13 -1.83 -8.94 8.63
C GLY A 13 -2.70 -9.94 9.38
N SER A 14 -2.46 -11.25 9.20
CA SER A 14 -3.23 -12.29 9.85
C SER A 14 -2.95 -12.37 11.36
N ARG A 15 -3.65 -13.29 12.03
CA ARG A 15 -3.40 -13.61 13.44
C ARG A 15 -2.14 -14.47 13.67
N TYR A 16 -1.39 -14.80 12.62
CA TYR A 16 -0.20 -15.62 12.75
C TYR A 16 0.85 -14.99 13.69
N ALA A 17 1.18 -13.71 13.48
CA ALA A 17 2.14 -13.00 14.34
C ALA A 17 1.70 -12.96 15.83
N PRO A 18 0.47 -12.54 16.17
CA PRO A 18 0.06 -12.53 17.57
C PRO A 18 -0.17 -13.91 18.19
N ASP A 19 -0.82 -14.83 17.48
CA ASP A 19 -1.25 -16.10 18.08
C ASP A 19 -0.15 -17.18 18.05
N THR A 20 0.77 -17.12 17.07
CA THR A 20 1.83 -18.13 16.90
C THR A 20 3.20 -17.64 17.37
N LEU A 21 3.54 -16.37 17.11
CA LEU A 21 4.84 -15.80 17.49
C LEU A 21 4.79 -15.01 18.80
N GLY A 22 3.59 -14.77 19.36
CA GLY A 22 3.41 -14.00 20.60
C GLY A 22 3.73 -12.50 20.45
N LEU A 23 3.71 -11.97 19.23
CA LEU A 23 3.96 -10.55 18.95
C LEU A 23 2.70 -9.71 19.21
N SER A 24 2.85 -8.39 19.38
CA SER A 24 1.66 -7.53 19.51
C SER A 24 0.88 -7.45 18.19
N THR A 25 -0.38 -7.02 18.26
CA THR A 25 -1.20 -6.76 17.08
C THR A 25 -0.68 -5.60 16.22
N ASP A 26 0.25 -4.79 16.74
CA ASP A 26 0.90 -3.71 16.00
C ASP A 26 1.81 -4.23 14.87
N TRP A 27 2.11 -5.52 14.86
CA TRP A 27 2.77 -6.19 13.75
C TRP A 27 1.84 -6.48 12.57
N GLN A 28 0.51 -6.35 12.70
CA GLN A 28 -0.41 -6.69 11.61
C GLN A 28 -0.42 -5.65 10.47
N PRO A 29 -0.43 -4.32 10.71
CA PRO A 29 -0.31 -3.33 9.65
C PRO A 29 0.98 -3.53 8.85
N ASN A 30 0.88 -3.50 7.53
CA ASN A 30 1.98 -3.77 6.61
C ASN A 30 1.74 -3.12 5.23
N ASP A 31 2.78 -3.03 4.41
CA ASP A 31 2.74 -2.54 3.02
C ASP A 31 2.71 -3.69 1.99
N GLY A 32 2.36 -4.91 2.42
CA GLY A 32 2.38 -6.13 1.62
C GLY A 32 3.73 -6.85 1.56
N ALA A 33 4.80 -6.27 2.11
CA ALA A 33 6.09 -6.96 2.25
C ALA A 33 6.69 -6.83 3.65
N VAL A 34 6.49 -5.68 4.30
CA VAL A 34 7.09 -5.32 5.59
C VAL A 34 6.02 -4.79 6.53
N ASN A 35 6.10 -5.18 7.80
CA ASN A 35 5.19 -4.67 8.85
C ASN A 35 5.51 -3.20 9.15
N THR A 36 4.49 -2.35 9.26
CA THR A 36 4.63 -0.89 9.44
C THR A 36 5.47 -0.53 10.67
N ILE A 37 5.29 -1.28 11.77
CA ILE A 37 6.06 -1.05 13.00
C ILE A 37 7.58 -1.25 12.79
N SER A 38 8.00 -1.96 11.74
CA SER A 38 9.40 -2.23 11.45
C SER A 38 10.07 -1.19 10.54
N MET A 39 9.37 -0.12 10.15
CA MET A 39 9.84 0.82 9.12
C MET A 39 10.51 2.09 9.67
N ASN A 40 10.25 2.47 10.92
CA ASN A 40 10.66 3.78 11.45
C ASN A 40 12.07 3.82 12.04
N GLN A 41 12.64 2.67 12.41
CA GLN A 41 13.99 2.57 12.99
C GLN A 41 14.51 1.12 12.93
N ASP A 42 15.78 0.94 13.30
CA ASP A 42 16.44 -0.34 13.50
C ASP A 42 16.24 -0.95 14.91
N TYR A 43 15.44 -0.30 15.76
CA TYR A 43 15.23 -0.64 17.18
C TYR A 43 16.47 -0.55 18.08
N VAL A 44 17.56 0.06 17.59
CA VAL A 44 18.79 0.26 18.35
C VAL A 44 19.12 1.75 18.50
N GLY A 45 18.99 2.52 17.42
CA GLY A 45 19.24 3.96 17.44
C GLY A 45 18.12 4.78 18.08
N ASP A 46 18.44 5.98 18.53
CA ASP A 46 17.45 6.93 19.06
C ASP A 46 16.49 7.39 17.96
N LEU A 47 15.19 7.37 18.26
CA LEU A 47 14.12 7.84 17.38
C LEU A 47 13.57 9.18 17.88
N VAL A 48 13.46 10.14 16.97
CA VAL A 48 12.81 11.42 17.21
C VAL A 48 11.78 11.67 16.12
N GLU A 49 10.66 12.28 16.48
CA GLU A 49 9.69 12.74 15.49
C GLU A 49 10.28 13.92 14.71
N PHE A 50 10.17 13.90 13.39
CA PHE A 50 10.64 15.00 12.57
C PHE A 50 9.67 16.17 12.64
N ASP A 51 10.07 17.24 13.33
CA ASP A 51 9.30 18.48 13.50
C ASP A 51 9.66 19.57 12.47
N GLY A 52 10.44 19.19 11.45
CA GLY A 52 11.07 20.10 10.51
C GLY A 52 12.56 20.24 10.74
N VAL A 53 13.13 19.85 11.88
CA VAL A 53 14.58 19.90 12.11
C VAL A 53 15.18 18.49 12.10
N SER A 54 16.15 18.24 11.23
CA SER A 54 16.88 16.96 11.22
C SER A 54 17.91 16.91 12.34
N GLU A 55 17.79 15.92 13.22
CA GLU A 55 18.76 15.63 14.28
C GLU A 55 19.82 14.62 13.81
N ILE A 56 21.10 15.04 13.84
CA ILE A 56 22.22 14.18 13.46
C ILE A 56 22.38 13.01 14.44
N GLY A 57 22.61 11.81 13.90
CA GLY A 57 22.84 10.60 14.68
C GLY A 57 21.57 9.93 15.22
N LYS A 58 20.38 10.41 14.83
CA LYS A 58 19.09 9.86 15.22
C LYS A 58 18.25 9.48 14.00
N TRP A 59 17.35 8.53 14.17
CA TRP A 59 16.28 8.26 13.23
C TRP A 59 15.24 9.38 13.34
N ASN A 60 15.04 10.13 12.25
CA ASN A 60 14.07 11.20 12.19
C ASN A 60 12.79 10.63 11.57
N GLN A 61 11.81 10.30 12.41
CA GLN A 61 10.55 9.71 11.99
C GLN A 61 9.70 10.72 11.23
N MET A 62 9.54 10.47 9.94
CA MET A 62 8.68 11.26 9.07
C MET A 62 7.21 10.86 9.26
N THR A 63 6.30 11.72 8.82
CA THR A 63 4.88 11.37 8.72
C THR A 63 4.69 10.14 7.84
N GLN A 64 3.90 9.18 8.31
CA GLN A 64 3.63 7.94 7.60
C GLN A 64 2.92 8.18 6.25
N LEU A 65 3.39 7.48 5.22
CA LEU A 65 2.69 7.35 3.96
C LEU A 65 1.65 6.22 4.09
N SER A 66 0.39 6.53 3.84
CA SER A 66 -0.74 5.63 4.08
C SER A 66 -1.41 5.22 2.77
N GLY A 67 -1.94 3.99 2.73
CA GLY A 67 -2.64 3.47 1.55
C GLY A 67 -1.72 3.14 0.38
N LEU A 68 -0.43 2.93 0.63
CA LEU A 68 0.56 2.48 -0.35
C LEU A 68 1.01 1.05 -0.01
N ASP A 69 1.27 0.29 -1.06
CA ASP A 69 2.02 -0.95 -0.94
C ASP A 69 3.52 -0.71 -1.16
N HIS A 70 4.31 -1.76 -0.91
CA HIS A 70 5.77 -1.73 -0.90
C HIS A 70 6.39 -1.24 -2.22
N LEU A 71 5.73 -1.53 -3.35
CA LEU A 71 6.24 -1.15 -4.67
C LEU A 71 5.70 0.21 -5.10
N ALA A 72 4.51 0.60 -4.63
CA ALA A 72 3.89 1.87 -4.98
C ALA A 72 4.76 3.07 -4.62
N VAL A 73 5.41 3.06 -3.46
CA VAL A 73 6.31 4.15 -3.02
C VAL A 73 7.52 4.31 -3.95
N THR A 74 7.95 3.24 -4.63
CA THR A 74 9.10 3.26 -5.56
C THR A 74 8.74 3.73 -6.98
N GLY A 75 7.46 4.03 -7.23
CA GLY A 75 6.97 4.47 -8.54
C GLY A 75 6.25 3.39 -9.34
N VAL A 76 6.11 2.17 -8.81
CA VAL A 76 5.26 1.13 -9.40
C VAL A 76 3.81 1.39 -8.98
N THR A 77 3.25 2.49 -9.48
CA THR A 77 1.92 2.99 -9.10
C THR A 77 1.31 3.83 -10.21
N LEU A 78 0.00 4.05 -10.12
CA LEU A 78 -0.73 5.02 -10.93
C LEU A 78 -0.71 6.44 -10.32
N LEU A 79 -0.31 6.54 -9.05
CA LEU A 79 -0.35 7.79 -8.29
C LEU A 79 0.85 8.67 -8.61
N TYR A 80 0.66 9.66 -9.48
CA TYR A 80 1.71 10.61 -9.85
C TYR A 80 2.25 11.42 -8.64
N GLN A 81 1.45 11.55 -7.58
CA GLN A 81 1.80 12.27 -6.34
C GLN A 81 3.07 11.70 -5.68
N VAL A 82 3.43 10.44 -5.96
CA VAL A 82 4.69 9.84 -5.51
C VAL A 82 5.91 10.65 -5.98
N LEU A 83 5.89 11.22 -7.19
CA LEU A 83 6.99 12.08 -7.67
C LEU A 83 7.14 13.34 -6.81
N GLY A 84 6.03 13.91 -6.33
CA GLY A 84 6.05 15.07 -5.43
C GLY A 84 6.76 14.76 -4.11
N ILE A 85 6.67 13.51 -3.60
CA ILE A 85 7.44 13.06 -2.44
C ILE A 85 8.93 13.08 -2.74
N TYR A 86 9.36 12.49 -3.86
CA TYR A 86 10.77 12.47 -4.25
C TYR A 86 11.34 13.88 -4.45
N GLU A 87 10.62 14.77 -5.10
CA GLU A 87 11.03 16.17 -5.27
C GLU A 87 11.17 16.89 -3.93
N ALA A 88 10.18 16.80 -3.05
CA ALA A 88 10.23 17.45 -1.75
C ALA A 88 11.31 16.85 -0.82
N HIS A 89 11.50 15.53 -0.89
CA HIS A 89 12.55 14.85 -0.12
C HIS A 89 13.95 15.23 -0.59
N MET A 90 14.17 15.37 -1.91
CA MET A 90 15.43 15.86 -2.45
C MET A 90 15.73 17.29 -2.02
N GLU A 91 14.72 18.16 -1.96
CA GLU A 91 14.89 19.52 -1.41
C GLU A 91 15.25 19.51 0.08
N LEU A 92 14.65 18.61 0.87
CA LEU A 92 15.03 18.40 2.27
C LEU A 92 16.49 18.00 2.39
N LEU A 93 16.92 16.96 1.66
CA LEU A 93 18.30 16.48 1.68
C LEU A 93 19.29 17.56 1.22
N TYR A 94 18.93 18.34 0.19
CA TYR A 94 19.77 19.45 -0.28
C TYR A 94 19.86 20.59 0.73
N SER A 95 18.83 20.78 1.56
CA SER A 95 18.82 21.81 2.61
C SER A 95 19.67 21.44 3.84
N LEU A 96 20.11 20.18 3.96
CA LEU A 96 20.88 19.72 5.10
C LEU A 96 22.22 20.48 5.22
N PRO A 97 22.63 20.84 6.45
CA PRO A 97 23.87 21.57 6.64
C PRO A 97 25.09 20.68 6.37
N VAL A 98 26.05 21.18 5.59
CA VAL A 98 27.33 20.51 5.33
C VAL A 98 28.31 20.56 6.53
N GLY A 99 27.90 21.16 7.66
CA GLY A 99 28.68 21.28 8.89
C GLY A 99 27.92 22.01 10.01
N SER A 100 28.43 21.98 11.23
CA SER A 100 27.72 22.40 12.46
C SER A 100 27.39 23.90 12.60
N SER A 101 27.75 24.76 11.63
CA SER A 101 27.86 26.22 11.83
C SER A 101 26.88 27.10 11.05
N SER A 102 25.94 26.56 10.28
CA SER A 102 25.07 27.37 9.40
C SER A 102 23.65 27.53 9.96
N SER A 103 23.43 28.46 10.89
CA SER A 103 22.18 28.50 11.69
C SER A 103 21.02 29.32 11.09
N ARG A 104 21.24 30.48 10.43
CA ARG A 104 20.11 31.41 10.15
C ARG A 104 19.47 31.29 8.77
N ARG A 105 20.25 31.00 7.73
CA ARG A 105 19.75 30.80 6.36
C ARG A 105 19.10 29.42 6.17
N LEU A 106 19.45 28.47 7.04
CA LEU A 106 18.82 27.15 7.11
C LEU A 106 17.41 27.21 7.67
N VAL A 107 17.13 27.95 8.74
CA VAL A 107 15.82 27.91 9.42
C VAL A 107 14.65 28.31 8.51
N THR A 108 14.79 29.34 7.68
CA THR A 108 13.73 29.74 6.74
C THR A 108 13.63 28.84 5.52
N ALA A 109 14.76 28.35 4.99
CA ALA A 109 14.74 27.32 3.94
C ALA A 109 14.06 26.04 4.46
N ASN A 110 14.32 25.69 5.72
CA ASN A 110 13.81 24.50 6.35
C ASN A 110 12.29 24.56 6.61
N SER A 111 11.73 25.72 6.98
CA SER A 111 10.28 25.85 7.12
C SER A 111 9.53 25.73 5.79
N THR A 112 10.08 26.31 4.71
CA THR A 112 9.48 26.16 3.36
C THR A 112 9.61 24.74 2.84
N VAL A 113 10.78 24.12 2.99
CA VAL A 113 11.04 22.74 2.54
C VAL A 113 10.20 21.74 3.32
N THR A 114 10.11 21.89 4.64
CA THR A 114 9.23 21.07 5.50
C THR A 114 7.76 21.24 5.10
N ALA A 115 7.30 22.46 4.84
CA ALA A 115 5.94 22.69 4.36
C ALA A 115 5.67 22.01 3.01
N LYS A 116 6.63 22.05 2.08
CA LYS A 116 6.52 21.36 0.79
C LYS A 116 6.43 19.84 0.97
N LEU A 117 7.25 19.28 1.85
CA LEU A 117 7.23 17.85 2.16
C LEU A 117 5.90 17.43 2.79
N ASN A 118 5.42 18.16 3.78
CA ASN A 118 4.12 17.90 4.42
C ASN A 118 2.98 18.00 3.40
N SER A 119 3.03 18.99 2.49
CA SER A 119 2.05 19.11 1.41
C SER A 119 2.10 17.92 0.46
N ALA A 120 3.29 17.44 0.08
CA ALA A 120 3.45 16.29 -0.80
C ALA A 120 2.91 14.99 -0.14
N ILE A 121 3.22 14.79 1.15
CA ILE A 121 2.69 13.67 1.94
C ILE A 121 1.16 13.73 2.02
N ALA A 122 0.60 14.89 2.33
CA ALA A 122 -0.84 15.08 2.38
C ALA A 122 -1.50 14.82 1.02
N SER A 123 -0.93 15.33 -0.07
CA SER A 123 -1.43 15.08 -1.42
C SER A 123 -1.40 13.60 -1.80
N LEU A 124 -0.34 12.88 -1.48
CA LEU A 124 -0.25 11.45 -1.73
C LEU A 124 -1.25 10.65 -0.89
N ASN A 125 -1.35 10.93 0.41
CA ASN A 125 -2.29 10.26 1.31
C ASN A 125 -3.76 10.55 0.93
N MET A 126 -4.07 11.75 0.43
CA MET A 126 -5.40 12.04 -0.11
C MET A 126 -5.68 11.26 -1.40
N ALA A 127 -4.69 11.13 -2.29
CA ALA A 127 -4.85 10.40 -3.54
C ALA A 127 -4.98 8.88 -3.32
N THR A 128 -4.29 8.32 -2.34
CA THR A 128 -4.50 6.92 -1.94
C THR A 128 -5.87 6.72 -1.31
N ALA A 129 -6.29 7.65 -0.44
CA ALA A 129 -7.60 7.60 0.21
C ALA A 129 -8.78 7.81 -0.76
N SER A 130 -8.59 8.42 -1.92
CA SER A 130 -9.65 8.54 -2.93
C SER A 130 -9.93 7.25 -3.70
N ILE A 131 -9.04 6.25 -3.62
CA ILE A 131 -9.24 4.95 -4.29
C ILE A 131 -9.89 4.00 -3.28
N GLN A 132 -11.22 3.91 -3.29
CA GLN A 132 -11.98 3.04 -2.38
C GLN A 132 -12.66 1.88 -3.10
N THR A 133 -12.95 2.07 -4.39
CA THR A 133 -13.72 1.14 -5.20
C THR A 133 -13.00 0.77 -6.49
N GLN A 134 -13.49 -0.26 -7.17
CA GLN A 134 -13.02 -0.62 -8.51
C GLN A 134 -13.30 0.50 -9.52
N GLU A 135 -14.42 1.22 -9.40
CA GLU A 135 -14.77 2.35 -10.27
C GLU A 135 -13.77 3.52 -10.14
N ASP A 136 -13.30 3.79 -8.92
CA ASP A 136 -12.25 4.80 -8.68
C ASP A 136 -10.94 4.41 -9.38
N LEU A 137 -10.61 3.12 -9.38
CA LEU A 137 -9.42 2.59 -10.04
C LEU A 137 -9.57 2.61 -11.58
N GLU A 138 -10.74 2.28 -12.09
CA GLU A 138 -11.07 2.37 -13.52
C GLU A 138 -10.99 3.81 -14.03
N THR A 139 -11.42 4.79 -13.22
CA THR A 139 -11.27 6.22 -13.55
C THR A 139 -9.79 6.61 -13.72
N LEU A 140 -8.89 6.07 -12.90
CA LEU A 140 -7.45 6.27 -13.07
C LEU A 140 -6.90 5.61 -14.33
N TYR A 141 -7.54 4.54 -14.79
CA TYR A 141 -7.18 3.81 -16.01
C TYR A 141 -7.62 4.51 -17.29
N GLU A 142 -8.72 5.27 -17.26
CA GLU A 142 -9.23 5.98 -18.44
C GLU A 142 -8.30 7.10 -18.93
N ASN A 143 -7.45 7.65 -18.05
CA ASN A 143 -6.54 8.74 -18.38
C ASN A 143 -5.11 8.42 -17.90
N PRO A 144 -4.43 7.43 -18.51
CA PRO A 144 -3.10 7.04 -18.08
C PRO A 144 -2.12 8.19 -18.29
N ILE A 145 -1.40 8.55 -17.23
CA ILE A 145 -0.42 9.64 -17.22
C ILE A 145 0.77 9.41 -18.17
N ASN A 146 1.05 8.15 -18.52
CA ASN A 146 2.12 7.75 -19.44
C ASN A 146 1.88 6.30 -19.91
N THR A 147 2.69 5.83 -20.87
CA THR A 147 2.61 4.48 -21.42
C THR A 147 2.90 3.38 -20.38
N TYR A 148 3.65 3.68 -19.31
CA TYR A 148 3.83 2.72 -18.23
C TYR A 148 2.52 2.50 -17.46
N ALA A 149 1.85 3.59 -17.08
CA ALA A 149 0.54 3.53 -16.44
C ALA A 149 -0.45 2.79 -17.34
N GLU A 150 -0.53 3.13 -18.63
CA GLU A 150 -1.40 2.43 -19.60
C GLU A 150 -1.17 0.90 -19.62
N ASN A 151 0.09 0.46 -19.71
CA ASN A 151 0.44 -0.97 -19.67
C ASN A 151 0.13 -1.61 -18.31
N TYR A 152 0.35 -0.87 -17.23
CA TYR A 152 0.03 -1.31 -15.87
C TYR A 152 -1.48 -1.54 -15.72
N CYS A 153 -2.31 -0.59 -16.19
CA CYS A 153 -3.77 -0.70 -16.23
C CYS A 153 -4.21 -1.94 -17.02
N ALA A 154 -3.67 -2.11 -18.23
CA ALA A 154 -4.03 -3.22 -19.11
C ALA A 154 -3.72 -4.58 -18.50
N ASN A 155 -2.57 -4.71 -17.82
CA ASN A 155 -2.17 -5.96 -17.16
C ASN A 155 -2.96 -6.23 -15.87
N MET A 156 -3.24 -5.21 -15.06
CA MET A 156 -4.06 -5.39 -13.85
C MET A 156 -5.51 -5.74 -14.20
N LEU A 157 -6.13 -5.03 -15.13
CA LEU A 157 -7.51 -5.31 -15.58
C LEU A 157 -7.65 -6.72 -16.16
N ASN A 158 -6.68 -7.17 -16.96
CA ASN A 158 -6.69 -8.55 -17.47
C ASN A 158 -6.67 -9.59 -16.35
N THR A 159 -5.97 -9.30 -15.24
CA THR A 159 -5.87 -10.21 -14.09
C THR A 159 -7.16 -10.22 -13.28
N THR A 160 -7.83 -9.06 -13.12
CA THR A 160 -9.18 -8.98 -12.51
C THR A 160 -10.21 -9.74 -13.33
N LEU A 161 -10.21 -9.58 -14.66
CA LEU A 161 -11.13 -10.28 -15.56
C LEU A 161 -10.98 -11.81 -15.47
N VAL A 162 -9.74 -12.29 -15.34
CA VAL A 162 -9.43 -13.71 -15.14
C VAL A 162 -9.94 -14.21 -13.79
N ASN A 163 -9.76 -13.44 -12.73
CA ASN A 163 -10.25 -13.80 -11.39
C ASN A 163 -11.79 -13.84 -11.32
N ASP A 164 -12.48 -12.88 -11.95
CA ASP A 164 -13.94 -12.87 -12.03
C ASP A 164 -14.48 -14.04 -12.85
N THR A 165 -13.77 -14.40 -13.93
CA THR A 165 -14.08 -15.58 -14.74
C THR A 165 -13.91 -16.87 -13.91
N ILE A 166 -12.84 -16.97 -13.10
CA ILE A 166 -12.60 -18.10 -12.22
C ILE A 166 -13.64 -18.17 -11.10
N ALA A 167 -14.00 -17.04 -10.49
CA ALA A 167 -15.03 -16.96 -9.44
C ALA A 167 -16.41 -17.38 -9.99
N THR A 168 -16.76 -16.91 -11.18
CA THR A 168 -17.99 -17.30 -11.89
C THR A 168 -17.99 -18.79 -12.23
N ALA A 169 -16.86 -19.31 -12.71
CA ALA A 169 -16.71 -20.74 -13.00
C ALA A 169 -16.86 -21.59 -11.73
N ASN A 170 -16.25 -21.20 -10.61
CA ASN A 170 -16.37 -21.92 -9.34
C ASN A 170 -17.81 -21.89 -8.80
N ALA A 171 -18.49 -20.74 -8.83
CA ALA A 171 -19.89 -20.64 -8.43
C ALA A 171 -20.81 -21.52 -9.31
N THR A 172 -20.51 -21.63 -10.62
CA THR A 172 -21.23 -22.50 -11.54
C THR A 172 -21.00 -23.98 -11.22
N VAL A 173 -19.78 -24.37 -10.87
CA VAL A 173 -19.44 -25.73 -10.44
C VAL A 173 -20.14 -26.07 -9.12
N GLU A 174 -20.14 -25.18 -8.13
CA GLU A 174 -20.86 -25.38 -6.86
C GLU A 174 -22.37 -25.56 -7.08
N ALA A 175 -22.98 -24.74 -7.94
CA ALA A 175 -24.39 -24.85 -8.30
C ALA A 175 -24.71 -26.18 -9.00
N ALA A 176 -23.85 -26.62 -9.93
CA ALA A 176 -24.01 -27.90 -10.62
C ALA A 176 -23.88 -29.09 -9.66
N THR A 177 -22.92 -29.03 -8.74
CA THR A 177 -22.65 -30.10 -7.76
C THR A 177 -23.79 -30.22 -6.74
N ASN A 178 -24.35 -29.11 -6.28
CA ASN A 178 -25.52 -29.10 -5.39
C ASN A 178 -26.80 -29.58 -6.11
N THR A 179 -26.92 -29.35 -7.41
CA THR A 179 -28.03 -29.85 -8.22
C THR A 179 -27.94 -31.38 -8.40
N SER A 180 -26.74 -31.92 -8.67
CA SER A 180 -26.53 -33.37 -8.80
C SER A 180 -26.81 -34.13 -7.50
N ILE A 181 -26.42 -33.58 -6.35
CA ILE A 181 -26.68 -34.17 -5.03
C ILE A 181 -28.20 -34.25 -4.77
N ASN A 182 -28.96 -33.20 -5.10
CA ASN A 182 -30.42 -33.20 -4.91
C ASN A 182 -31.16 -34.17 -5.85
N THR A 183 -30.66 -34.38 -7.07
CA THR A 183 -31.23 -35.37 -7.99
C THR A 183 -30.96 -36.81 -7.55
N ASP A 184 -29.79 -37.12 -6.99
CA ASP A 184 -29.45 -38.47 -6.50
C ASP A 184 -30.21 -38.82 -5.21
N VAL A 185 -30.43 -37.87 -4.31
CA VAL A 185 -31.24 -38.09 -3.10
C VAL A 185 -32.71 -38.32 -3.47
N SER A 186 -33.21 -37.66 -4.52
CA SER A 186 -34.60 -37.81 -5.00
C SER A 186 -34.85 -39.14 -5.71
N SER A 187 -33.89 -39.62 -6.51
CA SER A 187 -33.98 -40.92 -7.21
C SER A 187 -33.85 -42.10 -6.25
N THR A 188 -33.01 -41.98 -5.20
CA THR A 188 -32.85 -43.03 -4.18
C THR A 188 -34.10 -43.16 -3.28
N ARG A 189 -34.86 -42.08 -3.09
CA ARG A 189 -36.10 -42.09 -2.28
C ARG A 189 -37.28 -42.74 -3.00
N MET A 190 -37.33 -42.70 -4.33
CA MET A 190 -38.42 -43.30 -5.12
C MET A 190 -38.28 -44.83 -5.30
N LEU A 191 -37.12 -45.42 -5.03
CA LEU A 191 -36.89 -46.87 -5.12
C LEU A 191 -37.18 -47.65 -3.82
N ARG A 192 -37.69 -46.97 -2.78
CA ARG A 192 -38.03 -47.57 -1.47
C ARG A 192 -39.50 -47.38 -1.05
N GLY A 193 -40.41 -47.13 -2.01
CA GLY A 193 -41.85 -47.09 -1.79
C GLY A 193 -42.55 -48.30 -2.37
#